data_AF-A0A8C3NTX8-F1
#
_entry.id   AF-A0A8C3NTX8-F1
#
_cell.length_a   1.000
_cell.length_b   1.000
_cell.length_c   1.000
_cell.angle_alpha   90.00
_cell.angle_beta   90.00
_cell.angle_gamma   90.00
#
_symmetry.space_group_name_H-M   'P 1'
#
loop_
_entity.id
_entity.type
_entity.pdbx_description
1 polymer ?
#
loop_
_entity_poly.entity_id
_entity_poly.type
_entity_poly.pdbx_seq_one_letter_code
_entity_poly.pdbx_strand_id
1 'polypeptide(L)'
;MMLSRAKPAVGGTPPPGDRRRKKGKELPQLEELLAQRDFTGAIALLEFKQHVGEEEEDGNLWIGYCAFHLGDYKRALEEYEALTKQPTCNPDVWVNLACTYFLLGMYTQAEQAALKAPKSGLQNRLLFHLAHKVLYQPVQNT
;
A
#
# COMPACT_ATOMS: atom_id res chain seq x y z
N MET A 1 13.26 -19.71 68.07
CA MET A 1 12.24 -18.81 68.66
C MET A 1 12.74 -17.39 68.42
N MET A 2 12.08 -16.47 67.71
CA MET A 2 10.66 -16.23 67.42
C MET A 2 10.52 -15.55 66.06
N LEU A 3 9.53 -15.97 65.26
CA LEU A 3 9.01 -15.17 64.15
C LEU A 3 8.28 -13.94 64.72
N SER A 4 8.66 -12.73 64.31
CA SER A 4 7.86 -11.52 64.55
C SER A 4 7.03 -11.18 63.32
N ARG A 5 5.72 -11.27 63.51
CA ARG A 5 4.67 -10.99 62.53
C ARG A 5 4.58 -9.49 62.25
N ALA A 6 4.73 -9.08 60.99
CA ALA A 6 4.25 -7.79 60.51
C ALA A 6 2.91 -7.98 59.78
N LYS A 7 1.95 -7.13 60.14
CA LYS A 7 0.51 -7.21 59.83
C LYS A 7 0.19 -6.95 58.34
N PRO A 8 -0.91 -7.50 57.80
CA PRO A 8 -1.38 -7.18 56.46
C PRO A 8 -2.07 -5.82 56.43
N ALA A 9 -1.71 -4.97 55.46
CA ALA A 9 -2.43 -3.72 55.19
C ALA A 9 -3.65 -4.02 54.32
N VAL A 10 -4.80 -4.15 54.98
CA VAL A 10 -6.13 -4.10 54.35
C VAL A 10 -6.49 -2.64 54.14
N GLY A 11 -6.98 -2.31 52.94
CA GLY A 11 -7.94 -1.22 52.75
C GLY A 11 -7.36 0.12 52.30
N GLY A 12 -7.18 0.25 50.99
CA GLY A 12 -7.20 1.54 50.31
C GLY A 12 -7.81 1.32 48.93
N THR A 13 -9.13 1.41 48.83
CA THR A 13 -9.79 1.51 47.52
C THR A 13 -9.21 2.75 46.81
N PRO A 14 -8.66 2.61 45.59
CA PRO A 14 -8.32 3.79 44.80
C PRO A 14 -9.60 4.61 44.61
N PRO A 15 -9.53 5.95 44.59
CA PRO A 15 -10.68 6.77 44.21
C PRO A 15 -11.17 6.27 42.84
N PRO A 16 -12.49 6.37 42.53
CA PRO A 16 -12.97 6.09 41.19
C PRO A 16 -12.39 7.14 40.27
N GLY A 17 -11.19 6.86 39.77
CA GLY A 17 -10.52 7.62 38.74
C GLY A 17 -11.49 7.65 37.59
N ASP A 18 -11.94 8.87 37.31
CA ASP A 18 -12.73 9.26 36.17
C ASP A 18 -12.33 8.38 34.98
N ARG A 19 -13.14 7.37 34.68
CA ARG A 19 -13.07 6.64 33.42
C ARG A 19 -13.54 7.62 32.37
N ARG A 20 -12.72 8.64 32.10
CA ARG A 20 -12.62 9.24 30.77
C ARG A 20 -12.43 8.03 29.88
N ARG A 21 -13.53 7.57 29.29
CA ARG A 21 -13.50 6.86 28.04
C ARG A 21 -12.49 7.63 27.22
N LYS A 22 -11.27 7.10 27.08
CA LYS A 22 -10.44 7.46 25.95
C LYS A 22 -11.40 7.20 24.80
N LYS A 23 -11.96 8.25 24.19
CA LYS A 23 -12.62 8.13 22.90
C LYS A 23 -11.59 7.35 22.11
N GLY A 24 -11.88 6.06 21.86
CA GLY A 24 -11.02 5.27 21.00
C GLY A 24 -10.87 6.14 19.78
N LYS A 25 -9.65 6.52 19.42
CA LYS A 25 -9.45 7.22 18.16
C LYS A 25 -10.08 6.30 17.13
N GLU A 26 -11.17 6.76 16.51
CA GLU A 26 -11.78 6.02 15.41
C GLU A 26 -10.65 5.72 14.42
N LEU A 27 -10.65 4.50 13.89
CA LEU A 27 -9.65 4.12 12.90
C LEU A 27 -9.69 5.17 11.78
N PRO A 28 -8.53 5.74 11.39
CA PRO A 28 -8.50 6.72 10.32
C PRO A 28 -9.06 6.09 9.05
N GLN A 29 -9.76 6.91 8.25
CA GLN A 29 -10.29 6.45 6.97
C GLN A 29 -9.17 6.37 5.93
N LEU A 30 -9.35 5.54 4.91
CA LEU A 30 -8.34 5.36 3.85
C LEU A 30 -8.05 6.69 3.14
N GLU A 31 -9.09 7.47 2.84
CA GLU A 31 -8.99 8.76 2.16
C GLU A 31 -8.17 9.77 2.97
N GLU A 32 -8.27 9.75 4.30
CA GLU A 32 -7.50 10.64 5.18
C GLU A 32 -6.01 10.30 5.12
N LEU A 33 -5.68 9.01 5.15
CA LEU A 33 -4.29 8.54 5.04
C LEU A 33 -3.71 8.88 3.66
N LEU A 34 -4.47 8.65 2.58
CA LEU A 34 -4.06 8.98 1.22
C LEU A 34 -3.88 10.50 1.04
N ALA A 35 -4.77 11.32 1.58
CA ALA A 35 -4.67 12.78 1.54
C ALA A 35 -3.41 13.29 2.28
N GLN A 36 -3.05 12.64 3.39
CA GLN A 36 -1.82 12.92 4.14
C GLN A 36 -0.56 12.30 3.52
N ARG A 37 -0.71 11.49 2.46
CA ARG A 37 0.35 10.68 1.86
C ARG A 37 0.99 9.71 2.86
N ASP A 38 0.24 9.30 3.88
CA ASP A 38 0.63 8.23 4.79
C ASP A 38 0.36 6.87 4.14
N PHE A 39 1.19 6.53 3.15
CA PHE A 39 1.07 5.30 2.38
C PHE A 39 1.36 4.06 3.24
N THR A 40 2.24 4.17 4.24
CA THR A 40 2.51 3.08 5.18
C THR A 40 1.31 2.81 6.08
N GLY A 41 0.68 3.87 6.60
CA GLY A 41 -0.57 3.75 7.36
C GLY A 41 -1.71 3.19 6.51
N ALA A 42 -1.84 3.65 5.26
CA ALA A 42 -2.86 3.16 4.33
C ALA A 42 -2.71 1.66 4.04
N ILE A 43 -1.50 1.19 3.76
CA ILE A 43 -1.21 -0.24 3.58
C ILE A 43 -1.59 -1.04 4.82
N ALA A 44 -1.15 -0.60 6.01
CA ALA A 44 -1.44 -1.30 7.25
C ALA A 44 -2.94 -1.39 7.55
N LEU A 45 -3.70 -0.32 7.24
CA LEU A 45 -5.15 -0.31 7.37
C LEU A 45 -5.81 -1.31 6.40
N LEU A 46 -5.39 -1.32 5.13
CA LEU A 46 -5.93 -2.20 4.10
C LEU A 46 -5.65 -3.68 4.37
N GLU A 47 -4.41 -4.03 4.75
CA GLU A 47 -4.04 -5.39 5.16
C GLU A 47 -4.84 -5.84 6.38
N PHE A 48 -4.99 -4.97 7.39
CA PHE A 48 -5.80 -5.28 8.57
C PHE A 48 -7.25 -5.57 8.20
N LYS A 49 -7.87 -4.70 7.39
CA LYS A 49 -9.24 -4.85 6.88
C LYS A 49 -9.42 -6.17 6.12
N GLN A 50 -8.47 -6.52 5.25
CA GLN A 50 -8.47 -7.80 4.54
C GLN A 50 -8.40 -9.00 5.49
N HIS A 51 -7.54 -8.94 6.51
CA HIS A 51 -7.41 -10.02 7.50
C HIS A 51 -8.66 -10.25 8.36
N VAL A 52 -9.44 -9.20 8.64
CA VAL A 52 -10.70 -9.30 9.39
C VAL A 52 -11.93 -9.56 8.51
N GLY A 53 -11.74 -9.68 7.19
CA GLY A 53 -12.82 -9.95 6.23
C GLY A 53 -13.65 -8.73 5.84
N GLU A 54 -13.20 -7.52 6.17
CA GLU A 54 -13.81 -6.25 5.78
C GLU A 54 -13.07 -5.69 4.55
N GLU A 55 -13.02 -6.45 3.46
CA GLU A 55 -12.30 -6.05 2.25
C GLU A 55 -12.85 -4.74 1.66
N GLU A 56 -11.95 -3.78 1.45
CA GLU A 56 -12.27 -2.53 0.78
C GLU A 56 -12.37 -2.76 -0.74
N GLU A 57 -13.31 -2.08 -1.39
CA GLU A 57 -13.35 -2.04 -2.85
C GLU A 57 -12.02 -1.51 -3.39
N ASP A 58 -11.45 -2.18 -4.38
CA ASP A 58 -10.13 -1.87 -4.93
C ASP A 58 -8.99 -1.86 -3.88
N GLY A 59 -9.14 -2.55 -2.74
CA GLY A 59 -8.14 -2.56 -1.66
C GLY A 59 -6.73 -2.93 -2.15
N ASN A 60 -6.60 -3.99 -2.95
CA ASN A 60 -5.30 -4.40 -3.51
C ASN A 60 -4.73 -3.37 -4.52
N LEU A 61 -5.59 -2.65 -5.25
CA LEU A 61 -5.17 -1.56 -6.14
C LEU A 61 -4.58 -0.41 -5.32
N TRP A 62 -5.20 -0.07 -4.18
CA TRP A 62 -4.69 0.93 -3.25
C TRP A 62 -3.40 0.49 -2.55
N ILE A 63 -3.25 -0.79 -2.20
CA ILE A 63 -1.98 -1.33 -1.69
C ILE A 63 -0.88 -1.15 -2.74
N GLY A 64 -1.13 -1.54 -4.00
CA GLY A 64 -0.18 -1.35 -5.11
C GLY A 64 0.18 0.12 -5.32
N TYR A 65 -0.82 1.03 -5.28
CA TYR A 65 -0.62 2.47 -5.37
C TYR A 65 0.27 3.01 -4.24
N CYS A 66 -0.03 2.64 -3.00
CA CYS A 66 0.75 3.06 -1.84
C CYS A 66 2.19 2.54 -1.92
N ALA A 67 2.39 1.26 -2.27
CA ALA A 67 3.71 0.67 -2.45
C ALA A 67 4.51 1.39 -3.54
N PHE A 68 3.89 1.71 -4.67
CA PHE A 68 4.49 2.47 -5.76
C PHE A 68 4.97 3.85 -5.28
N HIS A 69 4.14 4.55 -4.51
CA HIS A 69 4.49 5.88 -4.00
C HIS A 69 5.50 5.87 -2.85
N LEU A 70 5.68 4.74 -2.16
CA LEU A 70 6.79 4.51 -1.22
C LEU A 70 8.12 4.17 -1.93
N GLY A 71 8.10 3.95 -3.25
CA GLY A 71 9.26 3.49 -4.00
C GLY A 71 9.51 1.98 -3.88
N ASP A 72 8.62 1.24 -3.23
CA ASP A 72 8.64 -0.22 -3.20
C ASP A 72 8.01 -0.78 -4.48
N TYR A 73 8.72 -0.59 -5.59
CA TYR A 73 8.25 -0.98 -6.91
C TYR A 73 8.14 -2.50 -7.08
N LYS A 74 8.87 -3.29 -6.28
CA LYS A 74 8.76 -4.76 -6.31
C LYS A 74 7.44 -5.20 -5.75
N ARG A 75 7.06 -4.68 -4.59
CA ARG A 75 5.74 -4.95 -4.02
C ARG A 75 4.62 -4.43 -4.91
N ALA A 76 4.73 -3.20 -5.42
CA ALA A 76 3.73 -2.65 -6.34
C ALA A 76 3.56 -3.53 -7.59
N LEU A 77 4.66 -4.09 -8.11
CA LEU A 77 4.65 -5.00 -9.25
C LEU A 77 3.84 -6.26 -8.95
N GLU A 78 4.08 -6.89 -7.80
CA GLU A 78 3.37 -8.10 -7.38
C GLU A 78 1.85 -7.86 -7.28
N GLU A 79 1.44 -6.77 -6.65
CA GLU A 79 0.03 -6.40 -6.50
C GLU A 79 -0.65 -6.13 -7.85
N TYR A 80 -0.01 -5.34 -8.71
CA TYR A 80 -0.57 -5.02 -10.03
C TYR A 80 -0.61 -6.23 -10.95
N GLU A 81 0.42 -7.09 -10.95
CA GLU A 81 0.37 -8.35 -11.71
C GLU A 81 -0.73 -9.27 -11.21
N ALA A 82 -0.95 -9.36 -9.89
CA ALA A 82 -2.04 -10.14 -9.32
C ALA A 82 -3.41 -9.62 -9.78
N LEU A 83 -3.61 -8.30 -9.77
CA LEU A 83 -4.83 -7.66 -10.26
C LEU A 83 -5.08 -7.94 -11.74
N THR A 84 -4.06 -7.87 -12.59
CA THR A 84 -4.23 -8.14 -14.04
C THR A 84 -4.65 -9.56 -14.39
N LYS A 85 -4.51 -10.51 -13.45
CA LYS A 85 -4.95 -11.91 -13.61
C LYS A 85 -6.42 -12.10 -13.23
N GLN A 86 -7.07 -11.10 -12.62
CA GLN A 86 -8.46 -11.19 -12.19
C GLN A 86 -9.42 -10.87 -13.35
N PRO A 87 -10.56 -11.57 -13.48
CA PRO A 87 -11.56 -11.29 -14.52
C PRO A 87 -12.16 -9.88 -14.44
N THR A 88 -12.22 -9.33 -13.22
CA THR A 88 -12.78 -8.01 -12.88
C THR A 88 -11.71 -6.92 -12.86
N CYS A 89 -10.53 -7.16 -13.43
CA CYS A 89 -9.43 -6.20 -13.44
C CYS A 89 -9.88 -4.87 -14.06
N ASN A 90 -9.70 -3.79 -13.31
CA ASN A 90 -9.85 -2.45 -13.84
C ASN A 90 -8.80 -2.22 -14.96
N PRO A 91 -9.19 -1.78 -16.17
CA PRO A 91 -8.26 -1.54 -17.27
C PRO A 91 -7.13 -0.54 -16.94
N ASP A 92 -7.35 0.39 -16.02
CA ASP A 92 -6.34 1.38 -15.61
C ASP A 92 -5.18 0.77 -14.84
N VAL A 93 -5.33 -0.44 -14.28
CA VAL A 93 -4.24 -1.18 -13.62
C VAL A 93 -3.07 -1.39 -14.59
N TRP A 94 -3.35 -1.59 -15.88
CA TRP A 94 -2.30 -1.83 -16.89
C TRP A 94 -1.34 -0.66 -17.04
N VAL A 95 -1.80 0.60 -16.94
CA VAL A 95 -0.89 1.76 -17.04
C VAL A 95 -0.05 1.91 -15.77
N ASN A 96 -0.60 1.57 -14.59
CA ASN A 96 0.13 1.56 -13.32
C ASN A 96 1.21 0.47 -13.31
N LEU A 97 0.86 -0.74 -13.77
CA LEU A 97 1.81 -1.83 -13.98
C LEU A 97 2.94 -1.43 -14.94
N ALA A 98 2.58 -0.80 -16.06
CA ALA A 98 3.56 -0.33 -17.04
C ALA A 98 4.52 0.72 -16.47
N CYS A 99 4.02 1.67 -15.66
CA CYS A 99 4.85 2.63 -14.95
C CYS A 99 5.80 1.93 -13.96
N THR A 100 5.31 0.89 -13.28
CA THR A 100 6.09 0.11 -12.31
C THR A 100 7.23 -0.63 -12.99
N TYR A 101 6.97 -1.34 -14.10
CA TYR A 101 8.02 -1.95 -14.91
C TYR A 101 9.05 -0.94 -15.41
N PHE A 102 8.60 0.24 -15.86
CA PHE A 102 9.50 1.29 -16.33
C PHE A 102 10.47 1.75 -15.24
N LEU A 103 9.99 1.96 -14.01
CA LEU A 103 10.84 2.35 -12.87
C LEU A 103 11.78 1.24 -12.40
N LEU A 104 11.41 -0.02 -12.63
CA LEU A 104 12.28 -1.18 -12.42
C LEU A 104 13.28 -1.41 -13.57
N GLY A 105 13.23 -0.60 -14.64
CA GLY A 105 14.10 -0.75 -15.82
C GLY A 105 13.69 -1.86 -16.78
N MET A 106 12.52 -2.48 -16.56
CA MET A 106 11.95 -3.55 -17.38
C MET A 106 11.20 -2.97 -18.59
N TYR A 107 11.92 -2.29 -19.49
CA TYR A 107 11.31 -1.48 -20.54
C TYR A 107 10.45 -2.26 -21.54
N THR A 108 10.84 -3.49 -21.89
CA THR A 108 10.06 -4.34 -22.79
C THR A 108 8.71 -4.70 -22.20
N GLN A 109 8.69 -5.10 -20.92
CA GLN A 109 7.45 -5.40 -20.19
C GLN A 109 6.60 -4.16 -19.98
N ALA A 110 7.24 -3.01 -19.70
CA ALA A 110 6.56 -1.73 -19.57
C ALA A 110 5.81 -1.34 -20.86
N GLU A 111 6.42 -1.49 -22.03
CA GLU A 111 5.76 -1.21 -23.31
C GLU A 111 4.58 -2.15 -23.55
N GLN A 112 4.76 -3.46 -23.35
CA GLN A 112 3.70 -4.45 -23.52
C GLN A 112 2.50 -4.18 -22.60
N ALA A 113 2.75 -3.83 -21.34
CA ALA A 113 1.71 -3.47 -20.39
C ALA A 113 1.03 -2.15 -20.78
N ALA A 114 1.79 -1.14 -21.21
CA ALA A 114 1.26 0.15 -21.63
C ALA A 114 0.30 0.01 -22.82
N LEU A 115 0.62 -0.85 -23.80
CA LEU A 115 -0.23 -1.10 -24.98
C LEU A 115 -1.54 -1.82 -24.65
N LYS A 116 -1.62 -2.52 -23.51
CA LYS A 116 -2.86 -3.13 -23.01
C LYS A 116 -3.76 -2.12 -22.28
N ALA A 117 -3.18 -1.05 -21.76
CA ALA A 117 -3.94 -0.02 -21.06
C ALA A 117 -4.81 0.81 -22.02
N PRO A 118 -5.95 1.35 -21.54
CA PRO A 118 -6.69 2.36 -22.28
C PRO A 118 -5.84 3.57 -22.64
N LYS A 119 -6.17 4.23 -23.75
CA LYS A 119 -5.47 5.45 -24.15
C LYS A 119 -5.69 6.56 -23.14
N SER A 120 -4.60 7.08 -22.60
CA SER A 120 -4.62 8.15 -21.61
C SER A 120 -3.40 9.06 -21.75
N GLY A 121 -3.46 10.25 -21.15
CA GLY A 121 -2.30 11.16 -21.11
C GLY A 121 -1.09 10.52 -20.43
N LEU A 122 -1.32 9.71 -19.39
CA LEU A 122 -0.27 8.97 -18.68
C LEU A 122 0.37 7.90 -19.58
N GLN A 123 -0.45 7.11 -20.28
CA GLN A 123 0.04 6.11 -21.24
C GLN A 123 0.88 6.77 -22.34
N ASN A 124 0.39 7.84 -22.96
CA ASN A 124 1.12 8.56 -24.00
C ASN A 124 2.47 9.07 -23.51
N ARG A 125 2.52 9.63 -22.30
CA ARG A 125 3.77 10.11 -21.69
C ARG A 125 4.74 8.96 -21.41
N LEU A 126 4.23 7.84 -20.90
CA LEU A 126 5.04 6.65 -20.63
C LEU A 126 5.65 6.10 -21.93
N LEU A 127 4.84 5.93 -22.98
CA LEU A 127 5.32 5.46 -24.29
C LEU A 127 6.36 6.41 -24.90
N PHE A 128 6.18 7.73 -24.75
CA PHE A 128 7.18 8.71 -25.15
C PHE A 128 8.53 8.52 -24.41
N HIS A 129 8.49 8.33 -23.09
CA HIS A 129 9.69 8.07 -22.29
C HIS A 129 10.36 6.73 -22.64
N LEU A 130 9.56 5.69 -22.89
CA LEU A 130 10.05 4.38 -23.34
C LEU A 130 10.76 4.49 -24.68
N ALA A 131 10.15 5.14 -25.68
CA ALA A 131 10.78 5.35 -26.98
C ALA A 131 12.14 6.05 -26.84
N HIS A 132 12.22 7.10 -26.02
CA HIS A 132 13.49 7.77 -25.75
C HIS A 132 14.51 6.87 -25.05
N LYS A 133 14.10 6.10 -24.03
CA LYS A 133 15.01 5.21 -23.29
C LYS A 133 15.53 4.05 -24.14
N VAL A 134 14.66 3.42 -24.93
CA VAL A 134 15.00 2.28 -25.78
C VAL A 134 15.89 2.70 -26.96
N LEU A 135 15.63 3.88 -27.56
CA LEU A 135 16.44 4.37 -28.69
C LEU A 135 17.82 4.90 -28.28
N TYR A 136 18.01 5.35 -27.02
CA TYR A 136 19.27 5.93 -26.54
C TYR A 136 20.08 5.02 -25.60
N GLN A 137 19.61 3.80 -25.32
CA GLN A 137 20.42 2.75 -24.70
C GLN A 137 20.92 1.84 -25.83
N PRO A 138 22.07 2.13 -26.48
CA PRO A 138 22.62 1.20 -27.45
C PRO A 138 22.86 -0.11 -26.72
N VAL A 139 22.28 -1.17 -27.27
CA VAL A 139 22.51 -2.59 -26.99
C VAL A 139 23.91 -2.80 -26.41
N GLN A 140 24.04 -2.82 -25.09
CA GLN A 140 25.19 -3.45 -24.45
C GLN A 140 24.86 -4.94 -24.35
N ASN A 141 24.78 -5.60 -25.51
CA ASN A 141 24.90 -7.05 -25.59
C ASN A 141 26.39 -7.39 -25.61
N THR A 142 26.84 -8.03 -24.54
CA THR A 142 27.80 -9.13 -24.61
C THR A 142 27.24 -10.26 -23.77
#